data_AF-A0ABD3PEQ8-F1
#
_entry.id   AF-A0ABD3PEQ8-F1
#
_cell.length_a   1.000
_cell.length_b   1.000
_cell.length_c   1.000
_cell.angle_alpha   90.00
_cell.angle_beta   90.00
_cell.angle_gamma   90.00
#
_symmetry.space_group_name_H-M   'P 1'
#
loop_
_entity.id
_entity.type
_entity.pdbx_description
1 polymer ?
#
loop_
_entity_poly.entity_id
_entity_poly.type
_entity_poly.pdbx_seq_one_letter_code
_entity_poly.pdbx_strand_id
1 'polypeptide(L)'
;MRPLYHKLTSNRVNYIWTAVLVLGINSLWMSFRHMTSTIPQPQISQAQGTFVPIDTRNVVPENEDRLPNCDELMQRPSTPFADGAFLTRKSTLVVWKMRHDGSQELTLPTTCQLKRYTAHEAGMCLKGKSLLFIGDSLTRYQFLSFAYFLEHKKWPMRFHSAFQPCHQIDVHGNEMCSKRDEPNVCSEGDWIALGGWPKFMQSIGGGTDGSIFRGRMEAQSVRAVDSIEGYQYISSKEDGGTKLTLVSEYGWSGNEVFRGWNFSGCALNATCRYTPQQYQRNIERNDRSDFDWDYTDIVTAFGPKGSAFRAQHDDTNYIFYNRGLWGALQENKATLMMEAISNMTRRKSELLNRCFFRSTTGAERARSNNLDSVEHELVRKAAYYAGCEYFDVAHVTEEFSLLLFKHPTPPGANEYKYVFWDSLHYGEFVSYADAL
;
A
#
# COMPACT_ATOMS: atom_id res chain seq x y z
N MET A 1 -43.98 -22.35 -31.45
CA MET A 1 -43.48 -21.92 -32.77
C MET A 1 -42.92 -20.51 -32.62
N ARG A 2 -41.60 -20.33 -32.77
CA ARG A 2 -40.88 -19.04 -32.66
C ARG A 2 -40.37 -18.65 -34.05
N PRO A 3 -40.36 -17.37 -34.46
CA PRO A 3 -39.71 -16.97 -35.70
C PRO A 3 -38.24 -16.62 -35.46
N LEU A 4 -37.42 -16.98 -36.47
CA LEU A 4 -36.01 -16.71 -36.62
C LEU A 4 -35.73 -15.21 -36.84
N TYR A 5 -34.65 -14.70 -36.25
CA TYR A 5 -34.00 -13.46 -36.69
C TYR A 5 -32.59 -13.75 -37.20
N HIS A 6 -32.36 -13.28 -38.44
CA HIS A 6 -31.14 -13.43 -39.22
C HIS A 6 -30.04 -12.46 -38.76
N LYS A 7 -28.82 -13.00 -38.76
CA LYS A 7 -27.54 -12.34 -38.51
C LYS A 7 -27.07 -11.67 -39.82
N LEU A 8 -26.81 -10.36 -39.82
CA LEU A 8 -26.10 -9.66 -40.90
C LEU A 8 -24.83 -9.02 -40.35
N THR A 9 -23.72 -9.37 -41.00
CA THR A 9 -22.35 -8.93 -40.78
C THR A 9 -22.08 -7.57 -41.44
N SER A 10 -21.44 -6.64 -40.73
CA SER A 10 -20.81 -5.46 -41.33
C SER A 10 -19.40 -5.30 -40.78
N ASN A 11 -18.43 -5.82 -41.53
CA ASN A 11 -17.00 -5.55 -41.42
C ASN A 11 -16.60 -4.83 -42.70
N ARG A 12 -16.42 -3.49 -42.68
CA ARG A 12 -15.66 -2.70 -43.68
C ARG A 12 -15.73 -1.18 -43.43
N VAL A 13 -15.25 -0.69 -42.28
CA VAL A 13 -14.98 0.77 -42.12
C VAL A 13 -13.63 1.08 -41.44
N ASN A 14 -12.94 0.13 -40.81
CA ASN A 14 -11.78 0.46 -39.96
C ASN A 14 -10.38 0.47 -40.60
N TYR A 15 -10.24 0.41 -41.93
CA TYR A 15 -8.91 0.37 -42.57
C TYR A 15 -8.40 1.71 -43.15
N ILE A 16 -9.22 2.77 -43.14
CA ILE A 16 -8.81 4.07 -43.73
C ILE A 16 -8.30 5.06 -42.66
N TRP A 17 -8.69 4.90 -41.39
CA TRP A 17 -8.24 5.81 -40.32
C TRP A 17 -6.86 5.49 -39.74
N THR A 18 -6.38 4.25 -39.85
CA THR A 18 -5.07 3.85 -39.33
C THR A 18 -3.91 4.30 -40.22
N ALA A 19 -4.15 4.52 -41.52
CA ALA A 19 -3.12 4.96 -42.47
C ALA A 19 -2.81 6.47 -42.39
N VAL A 20 -3.76 7.28 -41.90
CA VAL A 20 -3.57 8.74 -41.76
C VAL A 20 -2.84 9.09 -40.45
N LEU A 21 -2.96 8.27 -39.41
CA LEU A 21 -2.30 8.52 -38.12
C LEU A 21 -0.80 8.17 -38.13
N VAL A 22 -0.38 7.18 -38.94
CA VAL A 22 1.01 6.69 -38.98
C VAL A 22 1.94 7.58 -39.84
N LEU A 23 1.36 8.38 -40.76
CA LEU A 23 2.13 9.34 -41.57
C LEU A 23 2.24 10.73 -40.92
N GLY A 24 1.38 11.07 -39.94
CA GLY A 24 1.45 12.35 -39.22
C GLY A 24 2.46 12.41 -38.07
N ILE A 25 2.92 11.27 -37.55
CA ILE A 25 3.81 11.21 -36.37
C ILE A 25 5.30 11.26 -36.76
N ASN A 26 5.66 10.94 -38.00
CA ASN A 26 7.05 10.98 -38.47
C ASN A 26 7.54 12.38 -38.89
N SER A 27 6.65 13.37 -38.99
CA SER A 27 6.99 14.74 -39.40
C SER A 27 7.33 15.68 -38.24
N LEU A 28 7.08 15.27 -36.99
CA LEU A 28 7.36 16.06 -35.77
C LEU A 28 8.67 15.66 -35.08
N TRP A 29 9.38 14.66 -35.60
CA TRP A 29 10.61 14.13 -34.99
C TRP A 29 11.91 14.64 -35.65
N MET A 30 11.84 15.49 -36.69
CA MET A 30 13.02 16.06 -37.37
C MET A 30 13.28 17.55 -37.09
N SER A 31 12.51 18.22 -36.22
CA SER A 31 12.72 19.66 -35.92
C SER A 31 13.27 19.96 -34.52
N PHE A 32 13.66 18.96 -33.73
CA PHE A 32 14.16 19.18 -32.36
C PHE A 32 15.66 18.88 -32.15
N ARG A 33 16.45 18.76 -33.23
CA ARG A 33 17.89 18.41 -33.17
C ARG A 33 18.86 19.53 -33.57
N HIS A 34 18.46 20.79 -33.46
CA HIS A 34 19.34 21.93 -33.77
C HIS A 34 19.26 23.13 -32.80
N MET A 35 19.03 22.87 -31.51
CA MET A 35 19.25 23.87 -30.45
C MET A 35 19.88 23.22 -29.20
N THR A 36 21.15 22.82 -29.32
CA THR A 36 22.02 22.63 -28.16
C THR A 36 23.38 23.23 -28.48
N SER A 37 23.53 24.53 -28.27
CA SER A 37 24.82 25.16 -28.07
C SER A 37 24.68 26.24 -26.99
N THR A 38 25.63 26.22 -26.05
CA THR A 38 25.95 27.26 -25.06
C THR A 38 24.96 27.51 -23.92
N ILE A 39 25.10 26.75 -22.83
CA ILE A 39 24.83 27.22 -21.46
C ILE A 39 26.17 27.24 -20.71
N PRO A 40 26.58 28.37 -20.11
CA PRO A 40 27.86 28.47 -19.41
C PRO A 40 27.81 27.77 -18.05
N GLN A 41 28.90 27.06 -17.70
CA GLN A 41 29.08 26.44 -16.39
C GLN A 41 29.22 27.51 -15.29
N PRO A 42 28.61 27.31 -14.11
CA PRO A 42 28.88 28.14 -12.94
C PRO A 42 30.27 27.83 -12.38
N GLN A 43 31.09 28.87 -12.21
CA GLN A 43 32.38 28.78 -11.52
C GLN A 43 32.17 28.53 -10.03
N ILE A 44 32.60 27.36 -9.56
CA ILE A 44 32.74 27.06 -8.14
C ILE A 44 34.07 27.65 -7.68
N SER A 45 34.01 28.67 -6.83
CA SER A 45 35.17 29.24 -6.16
C SER A 45 35.70 28.24 -5.12
N GLN A 46 36.95 27.82 -5.28
CA GLN A 46 37.67 27.03 -4.28
C GLN A 46 38.02 27.93 -3.09
N ALA A 47 37.37 27.72 -1.95
CA ALA A 47 37.81 28.27 -0.67
C ALA A 47 38.99 27.42 -0.15
N GLN A 48 40.19 28.01 -0.13
CA GLN A 48 41.36 27.43 0.55
C GLN A 48 41.15 27.55 2.06
N GLY A 49 40.65 26.48 2.68
CA GLY A 49 40.65 26.32 4.13
C GLY A 49 42.00 25.80 4.62
N THR A 50 42.61 26.54 5.54
CA THR A 50 43.82 26.16 6.28
C THR A 50 43.55 24.92 7.13
N PHE A 51 44.30 23.84 6.87
CA PHE A 51 44.32 22.63 7.69
C PHE A 51 44.96 22.92 9.05
N VAL A 52 44.18 22.78 10.13
CA VAL A 52 44.70 22.71 11.50
C VAL A 52 44.95 21.23 11.82
N PRO A 53 46.17 20.81 12.22
CA PRO A 53 46.41 19.43 12.63
C PRO A 53 45.65 19.14 13.92
N ILE A 54 44.72 18.18 13.87
CA ILE A 54 44.05 17.66 15.05
C ILE A 54 44.99 16.64 15.71
N ASP A 55 45.30 16.86 16.99
CA ASP A 55 46.08 15.96 17.84
C ASP A 55 45.29 14.65 18.06
N THR A 56 45.75 13.56 17.44
CA THR A 56 45.08 12.25 17.39
C THR A 56 45.38 11.35 18.59
N ARG A 57 45.73 11.89 19.75
CA ARG A 57 46.00 11.09 20.97
C ARG A 57 44.80 10.88 21.90
N ASN A 58 43.58 10.98 21.38
CA ASN A 58 42.41 10.51 22.11
C ASN A 58 42.09 9.08 21.71
N VAL A 59 42.12 8.20 22.71
CA VAL A 59 41.64 6.82 22.67
C VAL A 59 40.28 6.80 21.96
N VAL A 60 40.25 6.30 20.72
CA VAL A 60 39.02 6.05 19.98
C VAL A 60 38.28 4.95 20.75
N PRO A 61 37.11 5.22 21.33
CA PRO A 61 36.35 4.19 22.01
C PRO A 61 35.99 3.10 21.02
N GLU A 62 36.23 1.82 21.34
CA GLU A 62 35.87 0.63 20.54
C GLU A 62 34.35 0.48 20.24
N ASN A 63 33.54 1.50 20.48
CA ASN A 63 32.11 1.56 20.19
C ASN A 63 31.74 2.53 19.03
N GLU A 64 32.71 3.15 18.33
CA GLU A 64 32.40 4.12 17.26
C GLU A 64 31.83 3.52 15.96
N ASP A 65 31.92 2.21 15.75
CA ASP A 65 31.47 1.59 14.48
C ASP A 65 29.98 1.20 14.43
N ARG A 66 29.22 1.37 15.53
CA ARG A 66 27.79 1.01 15.56
C ARG A 66 26.91 2.24 15.32
N LEU A 67 26.15 2.22 14.23
CA LEU A 67 25.07 3.21 13.99
C LEU A 67 24.06 3.21 15.16
N PRO A 68 23.54 4.39 15.55
CA PRO A 68 22.48 4.47 16.56
C PRO A 68 21.20 3.79 16.07
N ASN A 69 20.35 3.36 17.00
CA ASN A 69 18.98 2.99 16.63
C ASN A 69 18.23 4.24 16.13
N CYS A 70 17.27 4.07 15.22
CA CYS A 70 16.53 5.21 14.69
C CYS A 70 15.76 5.96 15.79
N ASP A 71 15.25 5.25 16.80
CA ASP A 71 14.64 5.86 17.99
C ASP A 71 15.62 6.77 18.75
N GLU A 72 16.87 6.30 18.92
CA GLU A 72 17.92 7.10 19.56
C GLU A 72 18.27 8.32 18.70
N LEU A 73 18.34 8.14 17.38
CA LEU A 73 18.61 9.23 16.44
C LEU A 73 17.50 10.30 16.50
N MET A 74 16.24 9.91 16.68
CA MET A 74 15.10 10.82 16.83
C MET A 74 15.14 11.58 18.17
N GLN A 75 15.65 10.96 19.24
CA GLN A 75 15.69 11.56 20.58
C GLN A 75 16.92 12.46 20.82
N ARG A 76 17.90 12.46 19.91
CA ARG A 76 19.11 13.28 20.05
C ARG A 76 18.78 14.78 20.02
N PRO A 77 19.33 15.59 20.94
CA PRO A 77 19.18 17.05 20.88
C PRO A 77 19.61 17.59 19.51
N SER A 78 18.79 18.48 18.93
CA SER A 78 19.06 19.14 17.65
C SER A 78 19.21 18.20 16.44
N THR A 79 18.80 16.94 16.55
CA THR A 79 18.79 16.03 15.41
C THR A 79 17.84 16.55 14.33
N PRO A 80 18.28 16.63 13.05
CA PRO A 80 17.38 17.03 11.96
C PRO A 80 16.35 15.94 11.63
N PHE A 81 16.32 14.86 12.42
CA PHE A 81 15.54 13.65 12.22
C PHE A 81 14.52 13.41 13.34
N ALA A 82 14.25 14.40 14.19
CA ALA A 82 13.38 14.23 15.36
C ALA A 82 11.95 13.80 14.99
N ASP A 83 11.54 14.09 13.77
CA ASP A 83 10.25 13.77 13.17
C ASP A 83 10.22 12.42 12.42
N GLY A 84 11.32 11.67 12.40
CA GLY A 84 11.41 10.42 11.64
C GLY A 84 11.66 10.62 10.13
N ALA A 85 11.92 11.85 9.66
CA ALA A 85 12.02 12.16 8.24
C ALA A 85 13.19 11.47 7.50
N PHE A 86 14.08 10.75 8.20
CA PHE A 86 15.14 9.98 7.57
C PHE A 86 14.62 8.97 6.55
N LEU A 87 13.45 8.35 6.76
CA LEU A 87 12.86 7.42 5.78
C LEU A 87 12.29 8.10 4.54
N THR A 88 11.92 9.37 4.66
CA THR A 88 11.23 10.12 3.60
C THR A 88 12.16 11.08 2.84
N ARG A 89 13.44 11.15 3.22
CA ARG A 89 14.43 12.01 2.54
C ARG A 89 15.07 11.26 1.40
N LYS A 90 14.96 11.81 0.18
CA LYS A 90 15.67 11.29 -1.00
C LYS A 90 17.19 11.19 -0.84
N SER A 91 17.78 12.00 0.05
CA SER A 91 19.22 11.96 0.36
C SER A 91 19.63 10.80 1.27
N THR A 92 18.68 10.13 1.93
CA THR A 92 18.98 9.00 2.79
C THR A 92 19.28 7.79 1.92
N LEU A 93 20.47 7.21 2.11
CA LEU A 93 20.81 5.95 1.48
C LEU A 93 19.95 4.84 2.08
N VAL A 94 19.11 4.27 1.22
CA VAL A 94 18.20 3.19 1.51
C VAL A 94 18.71 1.96 0.78
N VAL A 95 18.83 0.84 1.49
CA VAL A 95 19.29 -0.43 0.89
C VAL A 95 18.37 -1.55 1.34
N TRP A 96 17.82 -2.29 0.38
CA TRP A 96 17.11 -3.53 0.66
C TRP A 96 18.10 -4.70 0.74
N LYS A 97 18.21 -5.29 1.92
CA LYS A 97 19.07 -6.46 2.16
C LYS A 97 18.23 -7.72 2.15
N MET A 98 18.56 -8.65 1.25
CA MET A 98 17.99 -10.00 1.29
C MET A 98 18.48 -10.72 2.56
N ARG A 99 17.55 -11.23 3.34
CA ARG A 99 17.78 -11.97 4.57
C ARG A 99 17.94 -13.45 4.25
N HIS A 100 18.41 -14.19 5.26
CA HIS A 100 18.58 -15.64 5.19
C HIS A 100 17.27 -16.38 4.98
N ASP A 101 16.24 -15.91 5.67
CA ASP A 101 14.87 -16.25 5.38
C ASP A 101 14.45 -15.51 4.12
N GLY A 102 15.25 -15.35 3.05
CA GLY A 102 14.95 -14.71 1.75
C GLY A 102 14.33 -13.31 1.74
N SER A 103 14.05 -12.72 2.92
CA SER A 103 13.14 -11.59 3.04
C SER A 103 13.89 -10.30 2.90
N GLN A 104 13.29 -9.27 2.35
CA GLN A 104 13.98 -8.00 2.17
C GLN A 104 13.78 -7.15 3.41
N GLU A 105 14.91 -6.79 4.00
CA GLU A 105 15.01 -5.86 5.11
C GLU A 105 15.35 -4.50 4.56
N LEU A 106 14.57 -3.48 4.94
CA LEU A 106 14.98 -2.11 4.69
C LEU A 106 16.11 -1.78 5.65
N THR A 107 17.24 -1.32 5.14
CA THR A 107 18.37 -0.88 5.95
C THR A 107 18.78 0.54 5.59
N LEU A 108 19.27 1.29 6.59
CA LEU A 108 19.77 2.66 6.44
C LEU A 108 21.25 2.70 6.83
N PRO A 109 22.15 2.14 5.98
CA PRO A 109 23.51 1.76 6.36
C PRO A 109 24.42 2.94 6.73
N THR A 110 23.97 4.18 6.55
CA THR A 110 24.72 5.39 6.91
C THR A 110 23.95 6.29 7.88
N THR A 111 22.74 5.90 8.30
CA THR A 111 21.84 6.77 9.08
C THR A 111 21.52 6.20 10.45
N CYS A 112 20.84 5.04 10.51
CA CYS A 112 20.45 4.41 11.78
C CYS A 112 20.06 2.94 11.59
N GLN A 113 20.00 2.20 12.68
CA GLN A 113 19.44 0.85 12.73
C GLN A 113 17.92 0.96 12.93
N LEU A 114 17.14 0.47 11.95
CA LEU A 114 15.69 0.40 12.08
C LEU A 114 15.32 -0.60 13.17
N LYS A 115 14.45 -0.19 14.10
CA LYS A 115 13.98 -1.08 15.15
C LYS A 115 13.00 -2.07 14.55
N ARG A 116 13.29 -3.37 14.70
CA ARG A 116 12.33 -4.42 14.36
C ARG A 116 11.39 -4.67 15.53
N TYR A 117 10.13 -4.32 15.38
CA TYR A 117 9.13 -4.56 16.41
C TYR A 117 8.81 -6.06 16.46
N THR A 118 8.81 -6.60 17.67
CA THR A 118 8.13 -7.86 17.92
C THR A 118 6.62 -7.64 17.88
N ALA A 119 5.86 -8.69 17.59
CA ALA A 119 4.40 -8.58 17.58
C ALA A 119 3.82 -8.21 18.96
N HIS A 120 4.53 -8.52 20.04
CA HIS A 120 4.17 -8.07 21.38
C HIS A 120 4.37 -6.55 21.53
N GLU A 121 5.53 -6.01 21.14
CA GLU A 121 5.79 -4.57 21.19
C GLU A 121 4.82 -3.79 20.31
N ALA A 122 4.55 -4.26 19.10
CA ALA A 122 3.57 -3.64 18.21
C ALA A 122 2.15 -3.67 18.83
N GLY A 123 1.72 -4.81 19.40
CA GLY A 123 0.44 -4.92 20.10
C GLY A 123 0.33 -3.98 21.30
N MET A 124 1.41 -3.82 22.07
CA MET A 124 1.45 -2.88 23.20
C MET A 124 1.43 -1.42 22.74
N CYS A 125 2.17 -1.07 21.69
CA CYS A 125 2.17 0.26 21.09
C CYS A 125 0.77 0.65 20.55
N LEU A 126 0.07 -0.34 19.97
CA LEU A 126 -1.25 -0.17 19.36
C LEU A 126 -2.43 -0.52 20.27
N LYS A 127 -2.17 -0.78 21.56
CA LYS A 127 -3.20 -1.21 22.50
C LYS A 127 -4.38 -0.24 22.52
N GLY A 128 -5.58 -0.76 22.25
CA GLY A 128 -6.84 -0.03 22.21
C GLY A 128 -6.94 1.01 21.08
N LYS A 129 -6.03 0.99 20.11
CA LYS A 129 -6.03 1.91 18.97
C LYS A 129 -6.73 1.30 17.76
N SER A 130 -7.36 2.18 16.99
CA SER A 130 -8.04 1.87 15.73
C SER A 130 -7.30 2.54 14.57
N LEU A 131 -6.88 1.75 13.59
CA LEU A 131 -6.19 2.19 12.38
C LEU A 131 -7.10 1.98 11.17
N LEU A 132 -7.29 3.01 10.36
CA LEU A 132 -8.05 2.97 9.12
C LEU A 132 -7.10 3.13 7.93
N PHE A 133 -7.00 2.08 7.13
CA PHE A 133 -6.30 2.06 5.86
C PHE A 133 -7.29 2.32 4.74
N ILE A 134 -6.98 3.26 3.86
CA ILE A 134 -7.78 3.55 2.68
C ILE A 134 -6.84 3.54 1.48
N GLY A 135 -7.19 2.75 0.47
CA GLY A 135 -6.41 2.73 -0.75
C GLY A 135 -6.67 1.55 -1.68
N ASP A 136 -5.68 1.25 -2.50
CA ASP A 136 -5.76 0.22 -3.54
C ASP A 136 -5.36 -1.19 -3.05
N SER A 137 -5.08 -2.08 -4.00
CA SER A 137 -4.61 -3.45 -3.72
C SER A 137 -3.29 -3.50 -2.95
N LEU A 138 -2.39 -2.53 -3.09
CA LEU A 138 -1.15 -2.50 -2.32
C LEU A 138 -1.44 -2.20 -0.85
N THR A 139 -2.33 -1.24 -0.60
CA THR A 139 -2.80 -0.93 0.76
C THR A 139 -3.46 -2.15 1.40
N ARG A 140 -4.23 -2.93 0.63
CA ARG A 140 -4.77 -4.21 1.08
C ARG A 140 -3.68 -5.20 1.50
N TYR A 141 -2.61 -5.36 0.71
CA TYR A 141 -1.54 -6.29 1.08
C TYR A 141 -0.80 -5.85 2.34
N GLN A 142 -0.59 -4.56 2.53
CA GLN A 142 -0.02 -4.02 3.77
C GLN A 142 -0.94 -4.30 4.97
N PHE A 143 -2.24 -4.02 4.83
CA PHE A 143 -3.23 -4.32 5.84
C PHE A 143 -3.24 -5.81 6.22
N LEU A 144 -3.31 -6.71 5.23
CA LEU A 144 -3.37 -8.16 5.46
C LEU A 144 -2.08 -8.69 6.08
N SER A 145 -0.92 -8.19 5.62
CA SER A 145 0.38 -8.54 6.20
C SER A 145 0.45 -8.12 7.66
N PHE A 146 -0.04 -6.92 7.98
CA PHE A 146 0.00 -6.42 9.34
C PHE A 146 -0.97 -7.14 10.27
N ALA A 147 -2.20 -7.38 9.81
CA ALA A 147 -3.16 -8.20 10.54
C ALA A 147 -2.57 -9.61 10.80
N TYR A 148 -1.90 -10.20 9.81
CA TYR A 148 -1.29 -11.53 9.94
C TYR A 148 -0.16 -11.51 10.98
N PHE A 149 0.68 -10.47 10.96
CA PHE A 149 1.74 -10.28 11.94
C PHE A 149 1.21 -10.17 13.37
N LEU A 150 0.17 -9.38 13.59
CA LEU A 150 -0.47 -9.25 14.90
C LEU A 150 -1.11 -10.57 15.36
N GLU A 151 -1.74 -11.30 14.45
CA GLU A 151 -2.44 -12.55 14.75
C GLU A 151 -1.48 -13.72 15.04
N HIS A 152 -0.47 -13.90 14.20
CA HIS A 152 0.40 -15.09 14.20
C HIS A 152 1.76 -14.86 14.85
N LYS A 153 2.07 -13.63 15.25
CA LYS A 153 3.37 -13.23 15.81
C LYS A 153 4.54 -13.45 14.88
N LYS A 154 4.26 -13.60 13.59
CA LYS A 154 5.22 -13.78 12.50
C LYS A 154 4.64 -13.14 11.24
N TRP A 155 5.51 -12.69 10.35
CA TRP A 155 5.10 -12.20 9.04
C TRP A 155 4.57 -13.36 8.17
N PRO A 156 3.64 -13.09 7.23
CA PRO A 156 3.17 -14.13 6.33
C PRO A 156 4.34 -14.73 5.55
N MET A 157 4.28 -16.05 5.30
CA MET A 157 5.26 -16.72 4.45
C MET A 157 5.23 -16.10 3.05
N ARG A 158 6.39 -16.15 2.38
CA ARG A 158 6.71 -15.34 1.20
C ARG A 158 5.72 -15.41 0.04
N PHE A 159 5.81 -14.39 -0.82
CA PHE A 159 5.17 -14.32 -2.13
C PHE A 159 5.91 -15.20 -3.14
N HIS A 160 5.89 -16.51 -2.94
CA HIS A 160 6.10 -17.43 -4.03
C HIS A 160 4.81 -18.18 -4.24
N SER A 161 4.43 -18.41 -5.50
CA SER A 161 3.19 -19.13 -5.77
C SER A 161 3.25 -20.47 -5.02
N ALA A 162 2.24 -20.78 -4.21
CA ALA A 162 2.16 -22.03 -3.45
C ALA A 162 2.22 -23.29 -4.35
N PHE A 163 2.18 -23.11 -5.67
CA PHE A 163 2.21 -24.16 -6.69
C PHE A 163 3.55 -24.28 -7.41
N GLN A 164 4.52 -23.39 -7.17
CA GLN A 164 5.89 -23.54 -7.66
C GLN A 164 6.75 -24.23 -6.59
N PRO A 165 7.63 -25.18 -6.96
CA PRO A 165 8.53 -25.82 -6.02
C PRO A 165 9.33 -24.77 -5.25
N CYS A 166 9.15 -24.73 -3.94
CA CYS A 166 9.92 -23.84 -3.08
C CYS A 166 11.34 -24.37 -2.96
N HIS A 167 12.28 -23.73 -3.65
CA HIS A 167 13.70 -24.04 -3.48
C HIS A 167 14.36 -23.20 -2.38
N GLN A 168 13.61 -22.29 -1.75
CA GLN A 168 14.13 -21.42 -0.70
C GLN A 168 13.94 -22.05 0.68
N ILE A 169 15.07 -22.33 1.33
CA ILE A 169 15.18 -22.82 2.70
C ILE A 169 15.94 -21.81 3.55
N ASP A 170 15.49 -21.59 4.78
CA ASP A 170 16.16 -20.66 5.70
C ASP A 170 17.46 -21.26 6.25
N VAL A 171 18.19 -20.49 7.08
CA VAL A 171 19.41 -20.97 7.76
C VAL A 171 19.19 -22.16 8.68
N HIS A 172 17.95 -22.49 9.01
CA HIS A 172 17.56 -23.63 9.82
C HIS A 172 17.04 -24.80 8.99
N GLY A 173 17.02 -24.68 7.66
CA GLY A 173 16.52 -25.70 6.73
C GLY A 173 15.00 -25.74 6.58
N ASN A 174 14.26 -24.75 7.09
CA ASN A 174 12.81 -24.69 6.93
C ASN A 174 12.43 -24.11 5.57
N GLU A 175 11.37 -24.65 4.96
CA GLU A 175 10.77 -24.06 3.77
C GLU A 175 10.28 -22.64 4.06
N MET A 176 10.61 -21.72 3.16
CA MET A 176 10.30 -20.31 3.33
C MET A 176 9.07 -19.83 2.53
N CYS A 177 8.47 -20.72 1.75
CA CYS A 177 7.31 -20.42 0.93
C CYS A 177 6.02 -20.89 1.59
N SER A 178 4.91 -20.29 1.15
CA SER A 178 3.59 -20.70 1.58
C SER A 178 3.26 -22.10 1.05
N LYS A 179 2.73 -22.96 1.93
CA LYS A 179 2.24 -24.27 1.53
C LYS A 179 0.84 -24.14 0.94
N ARG A 180 0.41 -25.16 0.18
CA ARG A 180 -0.91 -25.17 -0.47
C ARG A 180 -2.08 -25.04 0.53
N ASP A 181 -1.91 -25.58 1.73
CA ASP A 181 -2.86 -25.53 2.84
C ASP A 181 -2.75 -24.26 3.69
N GLU A 182 -1.66 -23.51 3.55
CA GLU A 182 -1.43 -22.21 4.19
C GLU A 182 -1.09 -21.14 3.13
N PRO A 183 -2.01 -20.86 2.18
CA PRO A 183 -1.76 -19.92 1.09
C PRO A 183 -1.42 -18.51 1.61
N ASN A 184 -0.55 -17.80 0.89
CA ASN A 184 -0.17 -16.46 1.28
C ASN A 184 -1.39 -15.52 1.18
N VAL A 185 -1.75 -14.87 2.27
CA VAL A 185 -2.85 -13.87 2.33
C VAL A 185 -2.68 -12.72 1.34
N CYS A 186 -1.44 -12.46 0.91
CA CYS A 186 -1.10 -11.36 0.03
C CYS A 186 -0.81 -11.81 -1.42
N SER A 187 -0.84 -13.12 -1.74
CA SER A 187 -0.64 -13.63 -3.10
C SER A 187 -1.96 -14.02 -3.74
N GLU A 188 -2.55 -13.15 -4.57
CA GLU A 188 -3.80 -13.47 -5.28
C GLU A 188 -3.73 -14.77 -6.10
N GLY A 189 -2.59 -15.05 -6.73
CA GLY A 189 -2.39 -16.24 -7.54
C GLY A 189 -2.58 -17.55 -6.75
N ASP A 190 -2.22 -17.55 -5.46
CA ASP A 190 -2.42 -18.71 -4.58
C ASP A 190 -3.92 -19.01 -4.41
N TRP A 191 -4.73 -17.96 -4.35
CA TRP A 191 -6.17 -18.07 -4.13
C TRP A 191 -6.94 -18.46 -5.39
N ILE A 192 -6.51 -18.00 -6.57
CA ILE A 192 -7.14 -18.35 -7.86
C ILE A 192 -7.26 -19.87 -8.01
N ALA A 193 -6.17 -20.60 -7.76
CA ALA A 193 -6.16 -22.06 -7.89
C ALA A 193 -6.89 -22.80 -6.74
N LEU A 194 -7.20 -22.12 -5.64
CA LEU A 194 -7.97 -22.68 -4.52
C LEU A 194 -9.48 -22.39 -4.60
N GLY A 195 -9.95 -21.74 -5.67
CA GLY A 195 -11.36 -21.37 -5.85
C GLY A 195 -11.61 -19.86 -5.89
N GLY A 196 -10.56 -19.06 -6.09
CA GLY A 196 -10.61 -17.63 -6.30
C GLY A 196 -11.00 -16.82 -5.07
N TRP A 197 -11.48 -15.59 -5.33
CA TRP A 197 -11.92 -14.65 -4.30
C TRP A 197 -12.97 -15.17 -3.32
N PRO A 198 -13.99 -15.94 -3.73
CA PRO A 198 -14.92 -16.53 -2.77
C PRO A 198 -14.20 -17.39 -1.72
N LYS A 199 -13.22 -18.20 -2.14
CA LYS A 199 -12.45 -19.05 -1.22
C LYS A 199 -11.53 -18.21 -0.33
N PHE A 200 -10.91 -17.18 -0.89
CA PHE A 200 -10.10 -16.25 -0.11
C PHE A 200 -10.91 -15.59 1.01
N MET A 201 -12.08 -15.01 0.68
CA MET A 201 -12.92 -14.34 1.67
C MET A 201 -13.39 -15.30 2.77
N GLN A 202 -13.74 -16.54 2.41
CA GLN A 202 -14.06 -17.59 3.39
C GLN A 202 -12.87 -17.86 4.34
N SER A 203 -11.66 -17.88 3.80
CA SER A 203 -10.45 -18.25 4.53
C SER A 203 -9.92 -17.14 5.43
N ILE A 204 -10.16 -15.86 5.11
CA ILE A 204 -9.84 -14.76 6.03
C ILE A 204 -10.95 -14.60 7.09
N GLY A 205 -12.23 -14.70 6.69
CA GLY A 205 -13.37 -14.38 7.55
C GLY A 205 -13.71 -15.42 8.61
N GLY A 206 -13.50 -16.72 8.32
CA GLY A 206 -13.90 -17.81 9.22
C GLY A 206 -14.76 -18.88 8.55
N GLY A 207 -14.28 -20.12 8.56
CA GLY A 207 -15.02 -21.36 8.30
C GLY A 207 -15.09 -22.24 9.57
N THR A 208 -15.51 -23.50 9.46
CA THR A 208 -15.95 -24.34 10.60
C THR A 208 -14.86 -24.92 11.52
N ASP A 209 -13.58 -24.75 11.23
CA ASP A 209 -12.47 -25.46 11.92
C ASP A 209 -11.27 -24.58 12.32
N GLY A 210 -11.23 -23.30 11.91
CA GLY A 210 -10.14 -22.38 12.23
C GLY A 210 -9.54 -21.80 10.96
N SER A 211 -9.87 -20.54 10.69
CA SER A 211 -9.42 -19.81 9.51
C SER A 211 -8.15 -19.00 9.82
N ILE A 212 -7.62 -18.31 8.80
CA ILE A 212 -6.36 -17.54 8.89
C ILE A 212 -6.36 -16.56 10.06
N PHE A 213 -7.49 -15.89 10.32
CA PHE A 213 -7.60 -14.91 11.41
C PHE A 213 -8.45 -15.39 12.57
N ARG A 214 -8.68 -16.72 12.70
CA ARG A 214 -9.42 -17.32 13.83
C ARG A 214 -10.76 -16.62 14.14
N GLY A 215 -11.48 -16.17 13.10
CA GLY A 215 -12.77 -15.45 13.22
C GLY A 215 -12.68 -13.98 13.61
N ARG A 216 -11.48 -13.40 13.70
CA ARG A 216 -11.22 -11.99 14.08
C ARG A 216 -11.17 -11.02 12.90
N MET A 217 -11.35 -11.52 11.68
CA MET A 217 -11.44 -10.70 10.47
C MET A 217 -12.86 -10.74 9.94
N GLU A 218 -13.51 -9.59 9.83
CA GLU A 218 -14.73 -9.42 9.05
C GLU A 218 -14.37 -8.96 7.64
N ALA A 219 -15.00 -9.56 6.63
CA ALA A 219 -14.86 -9.15 5.24
C ALA A 219 -16.23 -8.71 4.70
N GLN A 220 -16.27 -7.54 4.07
CA GLN A 220 -17.41 -6.98 3.36
C GLN A 220 -16.95 -6.67 1.94
N SER A 221 -16.69 -7.73 1.17
CA SER A 221 -15.97 -7.63 -0.10
C SER A 221 -16.57 -8.49 -1.21
N VAL A 222 -16.50 -7.98 -2.45
CA VAL A 222 -16.85 -8.69 -3.68
C VAL A 222 -15.92 -8.26 -4.82
N ARG A 223 -15.45 -9.22 -5.64
CA ARG A 223 -14.88 -8.92 -6.96
C ARG A 223 -16.00 -9.05 -8.00
N ALA A 224 -16.52 -7.91 -8.43
CA ALA A 224 -17.47 -7.80 -9.54
C ALA A 224 -16.96 -6.76 -10.54
N VAL A 225 -17.83 -6.32 -11.47
CA VAL A 225 -17.52 -5.21 -12.39
C VAL A 225 -17.02 -3.99 -11.62
N ASP A 226 -17.70 -3.70 -10.51
CA ASP A 226 -17.24 -2.78 -9.48
C ASP A 226 -16.77 -3.61 -8.29
N SER A 227 -15.46 -3.72 -8.12
CA SER A 227 -14.92 -4.38 -6.93
C SER A 227 -15.17 -3.48 -5.71
N ILE A 228 -15.57 -4.09 -4.60
CA ILE A 228 -15.71 -3.43 -3.31
C ILE A 228 -14.95 -4.28 -2.32
N GLU A 229 -14.04 -3.68 -1.56
CA GLU A 229 -13.24 -4.39 -0.58
C GLU A 229 -13.23 -3.64 0.75
N GLY A 230 -13.83 -4.26 1.76
CA GLY A 230 -13.82 -3.80 3.14
C GLY A 230 -13.37 -4.92 4.06
N TYR A 231 -12.39 -4.66 4.91
CA TYR A 231 -11.93 -5.62 5.93
C TYR A 231 -11.85 -4.95 7.29
N GLN A 232 -12.18 -5.70 8.34
CA GLN A 232 -11.96 -5.27 9.73
C GLN A 232 -11.34 -6.41 10.52
N TYR A 233 -10.15 -6.18 11.05
CA TYR A 233 -9.45 -7.09 11.94
C TYR A 233 -9.42 -6.54 13.36
N ILE A 234 -9.63 -7.40 14.36
CA ILE A 234 -9.51 -7.02 15.77
C ILE A 234 -8.64 -8.04 16.50
N SER A 235 -7.47 -7.60 16.99
CA SER A 235 -6.56 -8.46 17.74
C SER A 235 -7.18 -8.92 19.07
N SER A 236 -6.61 -9.97 19.67
CA SER A 236 -7.05 -10.44 20.97
C SER A 236 -6.87 -9.36 22.05
N LYS A 237 -7.59 -9.46 23.18
CA LYS A 237 -7.44 -8.49 24.28
C LYS A 237 -6.05 -8.58 24.89
N GLU A 238 -5.49 -9.78 24.93
CA GLU A 238 -4.14 -10.12 25.35
C GLU A 238 -3.10 -9.42 24.45
N ASP A 239 -3.42 -9.28 23.17
CA ASP A 239 -2.62 -8.60 22.15
C ASP A 239 -2.94 -7.11 21.99
N GLY A 240 -3.64 -6.53 22.96
CA GLY A 240 -3.94 -5.10 23.03
C GLY A 240 -5.29 -4.68 22.46
N GLY A 241 -6.04 -5.57 21.81
CA GLY A 241 -7.35 -5.23 21.23
C GLY A 241 -7.28 -4.18 20.14
N THR A 242 -6.20 -4.19 19.35
CA THR A 242 -5.98 -3.30 18.21
C THR A 242 -7.01 -3.57 17.13
N LYS A 243 -7.64 -2.52 16.62
CA LYS A 243 -8.54 -2.58 15.48
C LYS A 243 -7.82 -2.09 14.23
N LEU A 244 -7.82 -2.89 13.17
CA LEU A 244 -7.41 -2.48 11.84
C LEU A 244 -8.64 -2.51 10.94
N THR A 245 -8.82 -1.49 10.11
CA THR A 245 -9.85 -1.46 9.08
C THR A 245 -9.23 -1.12 7.74
N LEU A 246 -9.61 -1.81 6.67
CA LEU A 246 -9.32 -1.41 5.29
C LEU A 246 -10.63 -1.04 4.60
N VAL A 247 -10.60 0.06 3.87
CA VAL A 247 -11.64 0.42 2.90
C VAL A 247 -10.97 0.72 1.56
N SER A 248 -11.35 -0.01 0.52
CA SER A 248 -10.76 0.18 -0.80
C SER A 248 -11.23 1.47 -1.46
N GLU A 249 -10.33 2.17 -2.12
CA GLU A 249 -10.65 3.19 -3.11
C GLU A 249 -10.29 2.66 -4.51
N TYR A 250 -11.26 2.70 -5.42
CA TYR A 250 -11.04 2.41 -6.83
C TYR A 250 -11.39 3.65 -7.65
N GLY A 251 -10.39 4.34 -8.22
CA GLY A 251 -10.72 5.47 -9.08
C GLY A 251 -9.58 6.36 -9.56
N TRP A 252 -9.61 6.71 -10.85
CA TRP A 252 -8.55 7.40 -11.61
C TRP A 252 -8.36 8.91 -11.34
N SER A 253 -9.35 9.59 -10.75
CA SER A 253 -9.40 11.07 -10.72
C SER A 253 -9.91 11.68 -9.40
N GLY A 254 -10.31 10.83 -8.47
CA GLY A 254 -10.87 11.18 -7.16
C GLY A 254 -12.31 11.66 -7.29
N ASN A 255 -12.94 11.44 -8.45
CA ASN A 255 -14.37 11.68 -8.72
C ASN A 255 -15.16 10.37 -8.63
N GLU A 256 -14.49 9.28 -8.32
CA GLU A 256 -15.11 7.98 -8.33
C GLU A 256 -15.91 7.79 -7.05
N VAL A 257 -17.01 7.07 -7.22
CA VAL A 257 -17.93 6.76 -6.14
C VAL A 257 -17.21 6.03 -5.01
N PHE A 258 -17.42 6.49 -3.79
CA PHE A 258 -16.89 5.90 -2.58
C PHE A 258 -18.03 5.19 -1.86
N ARG A 259 -18.07 3.86 -1.98
CA ARG A 259 -19.19 3.01 -1.58
C ARG A 259 -18.73 1.75 -0.87
N GLY A 260 -19.59 1.23 -0.01
CA GLY A 260 -19.37 -0.02 0.69
C GLY A 260 -20.41 -0.30 1.75
N TRP A 261 -20.08 -1.26 2.60
CA TRP A 261 -21.01 -1.81 3.58
C TRP A 261 -20.53 -1.60 5.00
N ASN A 262 -21.49 -1.66 5.92
CA ASN A 262 -21.20 -1.59 7.32
C ASN A 262 -20.67 -2.93 7.85
N PHE A 263 -19.74 -2.86 8.80
CA PHE A 263 -19.30 -4.03 9.55
C PHE A 263 -20.35 -4.39 10.61
N SER A 264 -20.66 -5.67 10.72
CA SER A 264 -21.58 -6.23 11.72
C SER A 264 -20.98 -6.27 13.12
N GLY A 265 -19.65 -6.21 13.23
CA GLY A 265 -18.93 -6.28 14.49
C GLY A 265 -18.64 -7.72 14.94
N CYS A 266 -18.79 -8.72 14.06
CA CYS A 266 -18.45 -10.11 14.40
C CYS A 266 -16.98 -10.29 14.80
N ALA A 267 -16.10 -9.39 14.31
CA ALA A 267 -14.66 -9.45 14.57
C ALA A 267 -14.34 -9.18 16.05
N LEU A 268 -15.15 -8.35 16.73
CA LEU A 268 -15.00 -8.03 18.15
C LEU A 268 -15.07 -9.29 19.03
N ASN A 269 -15.91 -10.24 18.63
CA ASN A 269 -16.14 -11.47 19.36
C ASN A 269 -15.35 -12.66 18.79
N ALA A 270 -14.50 -12.45 17.79
CA ALA A 270 -13.82 -13.51 17.04
C ALA A 270 -14.78 -14.56 16.45
N THR A 271 -16.01 -14.15 16.12
CA THR A 271 -17.07 -15.03 15.62
C THR A 271 -17.33 -14.85 14.13
N CYS A 272 -16.50 -14.11 13.42
CA CYS A 272 -16.72 -13.95 11.99
C CYS A 272 -16.73 -15.30 11.29
N ARG A 273 -17.71 -15.41 10.42
CA ARG A 273 -17.90 -16.50 9.48
C ARG A 273 -18.27 -15.85 8.17
N TYR A 274 -17.54 -16.19 7.12
CA TYR A 274 -17.83 -15.72 5.77
C TYR A 274 -18.20 -16.92 4.92
N THR A 275 -19.49 -17.09 4.67
CA THR A 275 -20.05 -18.25 3.97
C THR A 275 -20.19 -17.97 2.48
N PRO A 276 -20.27 -19.02 1.64
CA PRO A 276 -20.64 -18.85 0.23
C PRO A 276 -21.95 -18.06 0.04
N GLN A 277 -22.92 -18.22 0.95
CA GLN A 277 -24.19 -17.50 0.90
C GLN A 277 -24.02 -16.00 1.21
N GLN A 278 -23.12 -15.63 2.13
CA GLN A 278 -22.80 -14.22 2.37
C GLN A 278 -22.07 -13.61 1.18
N TYR A 279 -21.12 -14.33 0.56
CA TYR A 279 -20.47 -13.86 -0.66
C TYR A 279 -21.48 -13.62 -1.79
N GLN A 280 -22.38 -14.58 -2.02
CA GLN A 280 -23.42 -14.46 -3.04
C GLN A 280 -24.38 -13.31 -2.74
N ARG A 281 -24.75 -13.12 -1.46
CA ARG A 281 -25.54 -11.97 -1.03
C ARG A 281 -24.83 -10.65 -1.34
N ASN A 282 -23.53 -10.55 -1.11
CA ASN A 282 -22.77 -9.34 -1.41
C ASN A 282 -22.67 -9.07 -2.92
N ILE A 283 -22.61 -10.10 -3.77
CA ILE A 283 -22.79 -9.96 -5.23
C ILE A 283 -24.17 -9.35 -5.53
N GLU A 284 -25.23 -9.92 -4.99
CA GLU A 284 -26.61 -9.44 -5.23
C GLU A 284 -26.86 -8.02 -4.69
N ARG A 285 -26.20 -7.64 -3.59
CA ARG A 285 -26.23 -6.26 -3.07
C ARG A 285 -25.50 -5.33 -4.03
N ASN A 286 -24.30 -5.69 -4.48
CA ASN A 286 -23.54 -4.91 -5.43
C ASN A 286 -24.28 -4.70 -6.76
N ASP A 287 -24.88 -5.75 -7.32
CA ASP A 287 -25.65 -5.67 -8.57
C ASP A 287 -26.89 -4.77 -8.47
N ARG A 288 -27.41 -4.57 -7.25
CA ARG A 288 -28.54 -3.67 -6.94
C ARG A 288 -28.11 -2.30 -6.45
N SER A 289 -26.81 -2.02 -6.38
CA SER A 289 -26.25 -0.83 -5.73
C SER A 289 -26.76 -0.61 -4.29
N ASP A 290 -26.98 -1.70 -3.56
CA ASP A 290 -27.42 -1.68 -2.15
C ASP A 290 -26.20 -1.52 -1.24
N PHE A 291 -25.78 -0.27 -1.02
CA PHE A 291 -24.65 0.09 -0.16
C PHE A 291 -25.13 0.76 1.13
N ASP A 292 -24.44 0.48 2.25
CA ASP A 292 -24.77 1.13 3.53
C ASP A 292 -24.26 2.58 3.57
N TRP A 293 -23.26 2.87 2.75
CA TRP A 293 -22.80 4.21 2.43
C TRP A 293 -22.41 4.27 0.96
N ASP A 294 -22.86 5.32 0.27
CA ASP A 294 -22.64 5.57 -1.16
C ASP A 294 -22.47 7.07 -1.39
N TYR A 295 -21.25 7.49 -1.71
CA TYR A 295 -20.91 8.89 -1.93
C TYR A 295 -20.35 9.08 -3.33
N THR A 296 -20.60 10.25 -3.90
CA THR A 296 -20.11 10.62 -5.24
C THR A 296 -18.60 10.69 -5.33
N ASP A 297 -17.93 10.95 -4.21
CA ASP A 297 -16.49 11.06 -4.11
C ASP A 297 -16.02 10.89 -2.66
N ILE A 298 -14.71 10.69 -2.52
CA ILE A 298 -14.04 10.47 -1.24
C ILE A 298 -14.06 11.70 -0.33
N VAL A 299 -14.05 12.92 -0.89
CA VAL A 299 -14.11 14.17 -0.12
C VAL A 299 -15.44 14.27 0.62
N THR A 300 -16.53 13.89 -0.05
CA THR A 300 -17.87 13.84 0.52
C THR A 300 -17.97 12.78 1.61
N ALA A 301 -17.37 11.60 1.40
CA ALA A 301 -17.34 10.50 2.37
C ALA A 301 -16.61 10.86 3.68
N PHE A 302 -15.53 11.65 3.61
CA PHE A 302 -14.77 12.08 4.78
C PHE A 302 -15.31 13.37 5.40
N GLY A 303 -16.00 14.18 4.59
CA GLY A 303 -16.53 15.47 4.99
C GLY A 303 -17.76 15.39 5.91
N PRO A 304 -18.36 16.55 6.25
CA PRO A 304 -19.56 16.61 7.10
C PRO A 304 -20.75 15.81 6.57
N LYS A 305 -20.86 15.67 5.24
CA LYS A 305 -21.92 14.92 4.57
C LYS A 305 -21.74 13.40 4.64
N GLY A 306 -20.51 12.92 4.89
CA GLY A 306 -20.13 11.52 5.01
C GLY A 306 -20.58 10.82 6.29
N SER A 307 -21.74 11.19 6.83
CA SER A 307 -22.15 10.87 8.20
C SER A 307 -22.13 9.37 8.53
N ALA A 308 -22.60 8.51 7.62
CA ALA A 308 -22.63 7.06 7.84
C ALA A 308 -21.23 6.45 7.92
N PHE A 309 -20.35 6.83 6.99
CA PHE A 309 -18.96 6.34 6.99
C PHE A 309 -18.22 6.80 8.24
N ARG A 310 -18.38 8.09 8.58
CA ARG A 310 -17.76 8.68 9.77
C ARG A 310 -18.30 8.10 11.07
N ALA A 311 -19.58 7.73 11.12
CA ALA A 311 -20.18 7.07 12.28
C ALA A 311 -19.59 5.67 12.49
N GLN A 312 -19.37 4.90 11.41
CA GLN A 312 -18.73 3.59 11.49
C GLN A 312 -17.26 3.66 11.97
N HIS A 313 -16.55 4.72 11.57
CA HIS A 313 -15.12 4.89 11.83
C HIS A 313 -14.84 5.98 12.87
N ASP A 314 -15.79 6.26 13.76
CA ASP A 314 -15.71 7.36 14.71
C ASP A 314 -14.61 7.15 15.77
N ASP A 315 -14.17 5.91 15.98
CA ASP A 315 -13.14 5.46 16.92
C ASP A 315 -11.73 5.43 16.31
N THR A 316 -11.56 5.84 15.06
CA THR A 316 -10.28 5.82 14.37
C THR A 316 -9.26 6.77 15.00
N ASN A 317 -8.11 6.24 15.41
CA ASN A 317 -6.97 7.01 15.91
C ASN A 317 -6.00 7.40 14.79
N TYR A 318 -5.79 6.49 13.84
CA TYR A 318 -4.84 6.68 12.75
C TYR A 318 -5.51 6.44 11.41
N ILE A 319 -5.30 7.36 10.47
CA ILE A 319 -5.75 7.18 9.08
C ILE A 319 -4.52 7.12 8.18
N PHE A 320 -4.41 6.05 7.40
CA PHE A 320 -3.43 5.89 6.34
C PHE A 320 -4.15 5.91 5.00
N TYR A 321 -3.95 6.98 4.25
CA TYR A 321 -4.54 7.12 2.92
C TYR A 321 -3.46 6.96 1.86
N ASN A 322 -3.68 6.03 0.94
CA ASN A 322 -2.83 5.81 -0.23
C ASN A 322 -3.72 5.68 -1.46
N ARG A 323 -3.57 6.61 -2.39
CA ARG A 323 -4.36 6.59 -3.63
C ARG A 323 -3.91 5.52 -4.61
N GLY A 324 -2.64 5.12 -4.55
CA GLY A 324 -2.08 4.13 -5.46
C GLY A 324 -1.98 4.63 -6.90
N LEU A 325 -1.95 3.69 -7.85
CA LEU A 325 -1.71 3.99 -9.27
C LEU A 325 -2.92 4.62 -9.99
N TRP A 326 -3.98 4.95 -9.26
CA TRP A 326 -5.23 5.45 -9.81
C TRP A 326 -5.21 6.97 -10.06
N GLY A 327 -4.11 7.47 -10.60
CA GLY A 327 -4.02 8.84 -11.11
C GLY A 327 -3.86 9.93 -10.05
N ALA A 328 -3.49 11.11 -10.54
CA ALA A 328 -3.18 12.28 -9.72
C ALA A 328 -4.43 12.91 -9.08
N LEU A 329 -4.33 13.30 -7.81
CA LEU A 329 -5.32 14.17 -7.18
C LEU A 329 -5.18 15.60 -7.70
N GLN A 330 -6.32 16.22 -7.99
CA GLN A 330 -6.38 17.66 -8.20
C GLN A 330 -6.08 18.38 -6.88
N GLU A 331 -5.40 19.53 -6.93
CA GLU A 331 -4.93 20.27 -5.74
C GLU A 331 -6.07 20.61 -4.77
N ASN A 332 -7.20 21.11 -5.29
CA ASN A 332 -8.38 21.43 -4.48
C ASN A 332 -8.93 20.19 -3.77
N LYS A 333 -8.94 19.03 -4.42
CA LYS A 333 -9.40 17.78 -3.83
C LYS A 333 -8.44 17.25 -2.80
N ALA A 334 -7.13 17.27 -3.07
CA ALA A 334 -6.12 16.89 -2.10
C ALA A 334 -6.27 17.72 -0.81
N THR A 335 -6.46 19.03 -0.95
CA THR A 335 -6.69 19.94 0.18
C THR A 335 -7.94 19.55 0.97
N LEU A 336 -9.10 19.47 0.32
CA LEU A 336 -10.37 19.16 0.99
C LEU A 336 -10.37 17.75 1.61
N MET A 337 -9.77 16.77 0.94
CA MET A 337 -9.67 15.40 1.41
C MET A 337 -8.78 15.30 2.65
N MET A 338 -7.57 15.90 2.61
CA MET A 338 -6.66 15.86 3.76
C MET A 338 -7.23 16.63 4.95
N GLU A 339 -7.90 17.76 4.72
CA GLU A 339 -8.63 18.48 5.78
C GLU A 339 -9.74 17.62 6.40
N ALA A 340 -10.53 16.93 5.57
CA ALA A 340 -11.57 16.04 6.04
C ALA A 340 -11.02 14.85 6.85
N ILE A 341 -9.93 14.22 6.39
CA ILE A 341 -9.22 13.15 7.11
C ILE A 341 -8.70 13.66 8.46
N SER A 342 -8.06 14.83 8.49
CA SER A 342 -7.57 15.46 9.73
C SER A 342 -8.71 15.75 10.72
N ASN A 343 -9.86 16.21 10.21
CA ASN A 343 -11.04 16.45 11.03
C ASN A 343 -11.67 15.15 11.56
N MET A 344 -11.48 14.01 10.90
CA MET A 344 -11.91 12.71 11.41
C MET A 344 -11.06 12.27 12.61
N THR A 345 -9.74 12.48 12.55
CA THR A 345 -8.82 12.06 13.62
C THR A 345 -8.84 13.00 14.83
N ARG A 346 -9.08 14.31 14.65
CA ARG A 346 -9.04 15.30 15.76
C ARG A 346 -10.18 15.22 16.79
N ARG A 347 -11.27 14.49 16.51
CA ARG A 347 -12.50 14.56 17.31
C ARG A 347 -12.42 13.96 18.72
N LYS A 348 -11.44 13.10 19.03
CA LYS A 348 -11.51 12.24 20.23
C LYS A 348 -10.54 12.56 21.38
N SER A 349 -9.57 13.46 21.24
CA SER A 349 -8.66 13.94 22.32
C SER A 349 -7.46 14.65 21.68
N GLU A 350 -6.88 15.63 22.37
CA GLU A 350 -5.75 16.42 21.88
C GLU A 350 -4.44 15.64 21.70
N LEU A 351 -4.29 14.41 22.22
CA LEU A 351 -2.94 13.92 22.47
C LEU A 351 -2.27 12.99 21.45
N LEU A 352 -2.92 12.17 20.61
CA LEU A 352 -2.15 11.20 19.79
C LEU A 352 -2.78 10.74 18.46
N ASN A 353 -3.87 11.34 17.99
CA ASN A 353 -4.48 10.93 16.73
C ASN A 353 -3.72 11.57 15.55
N ARG A 354 -3.37 10.76 14.53
CA ARG A 354 -2.55 11.20 13.40
C ARG A 354 -3.16 10.75 12.09
N CYS A 355 -2.91 11.50 11.03
CA CYS A 355 -3.31 11.13 9.68
C CYS A 355 -2.09 11.17 8.78
N PHE A 356 -2.05 10.26 7.82
CA PHE A 356 -0.92 10.08 6.92
C PHE A 356 -1.43 9.97 5.50
N PHE A 357 -0.83 10.74 4.60
CA PHE A 357 -0.82 10.43 3.19
C PHE A 357 0.41 9.57 2.89
N ARG A 358 0.22 8.35 2.39
CA ARG A 358 1.29 7.48 1.93
C ARG A 358 1.42 7.64 0.41
N SER A 359 2.62 7.97 -0.07
CA SER A 359 2.87 8.08 -1.51
C SER A 359 2.69 6.75 -2.24
N THR A 360 2.38 6.83 -3.51
CA THR A 360 2.31 5.68 -4.41
C THR A 360 3.72 5.13 -4.60
N THR A 361 3.84 3.80 -4.77
CA THR A 361 5.15 3.15 -4.95
C THR A 361 5.93 3.75 -6.11
N GLY A 362 7.26 3.76 -6.03
CA GLY A 362 8.18 4.27 -7.06
C GLY A 362 8.24 3.47 -8.36
N ALA A 363 7.17 2.74 -8.68
CA ALA A 363 6.97 1.97 -9.90
C ALA A 363 7.32 2.81 -11.14
N GLU A 364 7.88 2.18 -12.18
CA GLU A 364 8.05 2.83 -13.48
C GLU A 364 6.74 3.43 -14.00
N ARG A 365 5.62 2.74 -13.75
CA ARG A 365 4.28 3.25 -14.09
C ARG A 365 3.91 4.53 -13.33
N ALA A 366 4.25 4.65 -12.05
CA ALA A 366 3.97 5.86 -11.29
C ALA A 366 4.77 7.04 -11.85
N ARG A 367 6.05 6.80 -12.14
CA ARG A 367 6.97 7.78 -12.75
C ARG A 367 6.55 8.20 -14.15
N SER A 368 6.20 7.25 -15.02
CA SER A 368 5.77 7.56 -16.39
C SER A 368 4.46 8.34 -16.47
N ASN A 369 3.62 8.25 -15.42
CA ASN A 369 2.41 9.05 -15.28
C ASN A 369 2.61 10.30 -14.40
N ASN A 370 3.84 10.62 -14.01
CA ASN A 370 4.20 11.76 -13.17
C ASN A 370 3.44 11.80 -11.82
N LEU A 371 3.03 10.64 -11.30
CA LEU A 371 2.25 10.55 -10.06
C LEU A 371 3.09 10.91 -8.84
N ASP A 372 4.35 10.47 -8.85
CA ASP A 372 5.32 10.73 -7.78
C ASP A 372 5.58 12.23 -7.60
N SER A 373 5.76 12.97 -8.69
CA SER A 373 5.92 14.43 -8.65
C SER A 373 4.66 15.12 -8.13
N VAL A 374 3.48 14.75 -8.64
CA VAL A 374 2.21 15.35 -8.21
C VAL A 374 1.93 15.09 -6.73
N GLU A 375 2.12 13.85 -6.26
CA GLU A 375 1.94 13.51 -4.85
C GLU A 375 2.96 14.23 -3.96
N HIS A 376 4.23 14.26 -4.38
CA HIS A 376 5.30 14.88 -3.61
C HIS A 376 5.17 16.41 -3.50
N GLU A 377 4.59 17.08 -4.49
CA GLU A 377 4.40 18.52 -4.48
C GLU A 377 3.03 18.92 -3.91
N LEU A 378 1.94 18.51 -4.58
CA LEU A 378 0.60 19.00 -4.29
C LEU A 378 0.02 18.31 -3.05
N VAL A 379 0.08 16.97 -3.02
CA VAL A 379 -0.60 16.21 -1.97
C VAL A 379 0.16 16.28 -0.65
N ARG A 380 1.49 16.24 -0.69
CA ARG A 380 2.34 16.49 0.48
C ARG A 380 2.06 17.85 1.13
N LYS A 381 1.97 18.90 0.31
CA LYS A 381 1.64 20.26 0.78
C LYS A 381 0.24 20.30 1.42
N ALA A 382 -0.75 19.68 0.77
CA ALA A 382 -2.10 19.55 1.32
C ALA A 382 -2.14 18.78 2.65
N ALA A 383 -1.40 17.67 2.75
CA ALA A 383 -1.28 16.88 3.98
C ALA A 383 -0.73 17.72 5.14
N TYR A 384 0.41 18.41 4.93
CA TYR A 384 1.00 19.26 5.96
C TYR A 384 0.09 20.44 6.35
N TYR A 385 -0.59 21.09 5.40
CA TYR A 385 -1.54 22.15 5.74
C TYR A 385 -2.72 21.66 6.58
N ALA A 386 -3.20 20.44 6.32
CA ALA A 386 -4.23 19.83 7.14
C ALA A 386 -3.71 19.39 8.53
N GLY A 387 -2.40 19.47 8.79
CA GLY A 387 -1.77 18.91 9.99
C GLY A 387 -1.71 17.38 9.97
N CYS A 388 -1.75 16.79 8.78
CA CYS A 388 -1.40 15.39 8.54
C CYS A 388 0.07 15.27 8.15
N GLU A 389 0.54 14.03 8.09
CA GLU A 389 1.90 13.70 7.69
C GLU A 389 1.94 13.10 6.30
N TYR A 390 3.13 13.10 5.71
CA TYR A 390 3.39 12.54 4.40
C TYR A 390 4.46 11.47 4.51
N PHE A 391 4.07 10.23 4.20
CA PHE A 391 4.94 9.08 4.24
C PHE A 391 5.42 8.73 2.83
N ASP A 392 6.64 9.17 2.51
CA ASP A 392 7.23 8.97 1.19
C ASP A 392 7.81 7.57 1.00
N VAL A 393 6.95 6.61 0.64
CA VAL A 393 7.36 5.25 0.30
C VAL A 393 7.83 5.12 -1.15
N ALA A 394 7.52 6.11 -2.02
CA ALA A 394 7.89 6.09 -3.43
C ALA A 394 9.40 5.94 -3.61
N HIS A 395 10.17 6.78 -2.90
CA HIS A 395 11.63 6.76 -2.88
C HIS A 395 12.18 5.39 -2.45
N VAL A 396 11.66 4.86 -1.35
CA VAL A 396 12.16 3.62 -0.76
C VAL A 396 11.76 2.39 -1.59
N THR A 397 10.69 2.48 -2.38
CA THR A 397 10.21 1.39 -3.26
C THR A 397 10.66 1.52 -4.71
N GLU A 398 11.49 2.53 -5.04
CA GLU A 398 11.97 2.73 -6.41
C GLU A 398 12.78 1.53 -6.91
N GLU A 399 13.66 0.97 -6.08
CA GLU A 399 14.47 -0.20 -6.42
C GLU A 399 13.63 -1.45 -6.71
N PHE A 400 12.46 -1.59 -6.09
CA PHE A 400 11.57 -2.72 -6.34
C PHE A 400 11.02 -2.72 -7.77
N SER A 401 10.86 -1.55 -8.39
CA SER A 401 10.47 -1.48 -9.81
C SER A 401 11.54 -2.05 -10.75
N LEU A 402 12.77 -2.24 -10.25
CA LEU A 402 13.89 -2.81 -10.99
C LEU A 402 14.04 -4.33 -10.74
N LEU A 403 13.40 -4.87 -9.70
CA LEU A 403 13.40 -6.30 -9.36
C LEU A 403 12.40 -7.08 -10.23
N LEU A 404 12.56 -7.01 -11.55
CA LEU A 404 11.69 -7.72 -12.49
C LEU A 404 11.94 -9.23 -12.45
N PHE A 405 11.03 -9.98 -11.82
CA PHE A 405 10.85 -11.40 -12.13
C PHE A 405 10.26 -11.53 -13.54
N LYS A 406 11.09 -11.87 -14.53
CA LYS A 406 10.62 -12.25 -15.87
C LYS A 406 9.93 -13.63 -15.81
N HIS A 407 8.67 -13.68 -15.36
CA HIS A 407 7.84 -14.87 -15.55
C HIS A 407 7.10 -14.80 -16.89
N PRO A 408 7.08 -15.89 -17.69
CA PRO A 408 6.22 -15.95 -18.87
C PRO A 408 4.75 -15.91 -18.43
N THR A 409 3.93 -15.14 -19.17
CA THR A 409 2.48 -15.07 -18.93
C THR A 409 1.85 -16.46 -19.02
N PRO A 410 1.13 -16.95 -17.99
CA PRO A 410 0.43 -18.22 -18.07
C PRO A 410 -0.64 -18.19 -19.17
N PRO A 411 -0.81 -19.26 -19.97
CA PRO A 411 -1.88 -19.34 -20.96
C PRO A 411 -3.26 -19.27 -20.29
N GLY A 412 -4.13 -18.35 -20.75
CA GLY A 412 -5.54 -18.29 -20.33
C GLY A 412 -5.88 -17.41 -19.12
N ALA A 413 -4.89 -16.76 -18.50
CA ALA A 413 -5.15 -15.80 -17.43
C ALA A 413 -5.62 -14.45 -18.01
N ASN A 414 -6.93 -14.27 -18.23
CA ASN A 414 -7.48 -12.99 -18.69
C ASN A 414 -7.26 -11.85 -17.68
N GLU A 415 -7.17 -12.16 -16.39
CA GLU A 415 -6.82 -11.19 -15.34
C GLU A 415 -5.36 -10.74 -15.39
N TYR A 416 -4.45 -11.46 -16.05
CA TYR A 416 -3.06 -11.03 -16.24
C TYR A 416 -2.95 -9.72 -17.05
N LYS A 417 -4.01 -9.35 -17.78
CA LYS A 417 -4.09 -8.12 -18.56
C LYS A 417 -4.71 -6.93 -17.80
N TYR A 418 -5.36 -7.18 -16.67
CA TYR A 418 -6.13 -6.17 -15.92
C TYR A 418 -5.64 -5.99 -14.47
N VAL A 419 -4.93 -6.99 -13.93
CA VAL A 419 -4.14 -6.89 -12.71
C VAL A 419 -2.76 -6.40 -13.11
N PHE A 420 -2.35 -5.24 -12.60
CA PHE A 420 -1.00 -4.73 -12.77
C PHE A 420 -0.05 -5.69 -12.06
N TRP A 421 0.74 -6.48 -12.79
CA TRP A 421 1.84 -7.28 -12.24
C TRP A 421 3.11 -6.45 -12.32
N ASP A 422 3.25 -5.51 -11.41
CA ASP A 422 4.57 -4.96 -11.16
C ASP A 422 5.47 -6.07 -10.59
N SER A 423 6.77 -5.99 -10.88
CA SER A 423 7.80 -6.42 -9.92
C SER A 423 7.46 -6.12 -8.44
N LEU A 424 6.69 -5.06 -8.15
CA LEU A 424 6.19 -4.60 -6.85
C LEU A 424 5.07 -5.45 -6.22
N HIS A 425 4.45 -6.41 -6.90
CA HIS A 425 3.53 -7.36 -6.24
C HIS A 425 4.25 -8.63 -5.73
N TYR A 426 5.57 -8.71 -5.92
CA TYR A 426 6.45 -9.79 -5.44
C TYR A 426 7.56 -9.31 -4.48
N GLY A 427 7.57 -8.03 -4.09
CA GLY A 427 8.50 -7.49 -3.10
C GLY A 427 7.93 -7.58 -1.68
N GLU A 428 8.73 -8.01 -0.71
CA GLU A 428 8.30 -8.12 0.67
C GLU A 428 8.09 -6.75 1.31
N PHE A 429 6.83 -6.40 1.60
CA PHE A 429 6.49 -5.17 2.34
C PHE A 429 6.74 -5.28 3.86
N VAL A 430 7.46 -6.31 4.30
CA VAL A 430 7.59 -6.72 5.71
C VAL A 430 8.35 -5.71 6.58
N SER A 431 9.05 -4.72 6.01
CA SER A 431 9.90 -3.83 6.81
C SER A 431 9.31 -2.45 7.14
N TYR A 432 8.07 -2.12 6.75
CA TYR A 432 7.53 -0.77 7.00
C TYR A 432 6.67 -0.61 8.25
N ALA A 433 6.11 -1.69 8.79
CA ALA A 433 5.41 -1.60 10.07
C ALA A 433 6.36 -1.25 11.22
N ASP A 434 7.66 -1.47 11.03
CA ASP A 434 8.72 -1.10 11.96
C ASP A 434 9.05 0.40 11.95
N ALA A 435 8.59 1.12 10.93
CA ALA A 435 8.73 2.56 10.77
C ALA A 435 7.47 3.36 11.17
N LEU A 436 6.33 2.68 11.30
CA LEU A 436 5.04 3.24 11.71
C LEU A 436 4.89 3.20 13.23
#